data_AF-A0AAD9AZM3-F1
#
_entry.id   AF-A0AAD9AZM3-F1
#
_cell.length_a   1.000
_cell.length_b   1.000
_cell.length_c   1.000
_cell.angle_alpha   90.00
_cell.angle_beta   90.00
_cell.angle_gamma   90.00
#
_symmetry.space_group_name_H-M   'P 1'
#
loop_
_entity.id
_entity.type
_entity.pdbx_description
1 polymer ?
#
loop_
_entity_poly.entity_id
_entity_poly.type
_entity_poly.pdbx_seq_one_letter_code
_entity_poly.pdbx_strand_id
1 'polypeptide(L)'
;MATFPEFISQNEDRDGVRLSWNVWPSSRLEATRLVVPLAALLSPLREREDLPPIQYEPVLCSRATCRAVLNPLCQVDYRAKLWACNFCYQRNQFPPSYAGISEVNQPAELLPQFSTIEYVVQRGPQMPLVFLYVVDTCLEEEDLQALKESLQMSLSLLPPASLVGLITFGRMVQVHELQGPEGIAKSYVFRGAKDLSAKQLQEMLGLTKPAAAQTRGAQPAPSPLCNRFLQPVQKVDMTLTDLLGELQRDPWPVTQGKRPLRSLGVAMSIACTFPNTGARIMTFLGGPATQGPGMVVGDELKTPIRSWHDLEKDNAKFMKKATKTFQRVFTKDVQGSFKMAFNATLERDQSLRSHRALWSLHAKGPCVSENEIGTGGTSQWKICGLDPSTTLALSSRGHQVRTHARTRTHAHAHTAARTSTHQKRTT
;
A
#
# COMPACT_ATOMS: atom_id res chain seq x y z
N MET A 1 35.20 16.98 14.31
CA MET A 1 34.36 16.02 15.06
C MET A 1 32.93 16.40 14.75
N ALA A 2 32.12 15.47 14.22
CA ALA A 2 30.70 15.76 13.99
C ALA A 2 30.01 15.95 15.35
N THR A 3 29.23 17.01 15.50
CA THR A 3 28.42 17.21 16.70
C THR A 3 27.27 16.19 16.75
N PHE A 4 26.69 15.92 17.93
CA PHE A 4 25.52 15.02 18.01
C PHE A 4 24.35 15.44 17.10
N PRO A 5 24.01 16.74 17.00
CA PRO A 5 23.01 17.22 16.03
C PRO A 5 23.39 16.90 14.58
N GLU A 6 24.64 17.16 14.18
CA GLU A 6 25.12 16.83 12.82
C GLU A 6 25.05 15.32 12.54
N PHE A 7 25.41 14.49 13.51
CA PHE A 7 25.30 13.04 13.40
C PHE A 7 23.85 12.59 13.17
N ILE A 8 22.89 13.19 13.87
CA ILE A 8 21.47 12.87 13.69
C ILE A 8 21.00 13.28 12.30
N SER A 9 21.27 14.53 11.88
CA SER A 9 20.87 15.03 10.57
C SER A 9 21.49 14.21 9.44
N GLN A 10 22.79 13.90 9.50
CA GLN A 10 23.45 13.09 8.47
C GLN A 10 22.89 11.67 8.36
N ASN A 11 22.50 11.04 9.47
CA ASN A 11 21.87 9.72 9.41
C ASN A 11 20.43 9.78 8.90
N GLU A 12 19.68 10.83 9.23
CA GLU A 12 18.32 11.04 8.73
C GLU A 12 18.34 11.31 7.22
N ASP A 13 19.28 12.12 6.73
CA ASP A 13 19.43 12.43 5.30
C ASP A 13 19.92 11.21 4.50
N ARG A 14 20.89 10.46 5.03
CA ARG A 14 21.47 9.30 4.32
C ARG A 14 20.57 8.06 4.36
N ASP A 15 20.07 7.72 5.55
CA ASP A 15 19.41 6.44 5.82
C ASP A 15 17.89 6.57 6.01
N GLY A 16 17.34 7.80 6.04
CA GLY A 16 15.92 8.04 6.30
C GLY A 16 15.49 7.57 7.69
N VAL A 17 16.40 7.56 8.67
CA VAL A 17 16.15 7.01 10.01
C VAL A 17 16.46 7.99 11.12
N ARG A 18 15.56 8.09 12.09
CA ARG A 18 15.76 8.87 13.32
C ARG A 18 15.43 8.05 14.55
N LEU A 19 16.41 7.83 15.40
CA LEU A 19 16.27 7.02 16.62
C LEU A 19 15.89 7.90 17.82
N SER A 20 15.11 7.35 18.75
CA SER A 20 14.92 7.96 20.07
C SER A 20 16.21 7.95 20.89
N TRP A 21 17.03 6.92 20.71
CA TRP A 21 18.34 6.77 21.34
C TRP A 21 19.36 6.26 20.31
N ASN A 22 20.42 7.05 20.06
CA ASN A 22 21.52 6.69 19.15
C ASN A 22 22.60 5.83 19.82
N VAL A 23 22.58 5.73 21.16
CA VAL A 23 23.40 4.83 21.96
C VAL A 23 22.46 3.94 22.75
N TRP A 24 22.65 2.63 22.64
CA TRP A 24 21.75 1.66 23.24
C TRP A 24 22.28 1.15 24.58
N PRO A 25 21.39 0.86 25.54
CA PRO A 25 21.78 0.25 26.82
C PRO A 25 22.39 -1.12 26.56
N SER A 26 23.50 -1.42 27.24
CA SER A 26 24.19 -2.70 27.13
C SER A 26 23.51 -3.80 27.96
N SER A 27 22.74 -3.40 28.99
CA SER A 27 22.06 -4.31 29.92
C SER A 27 20.54 -4.25 29.82
N ARG A 28 19.88 -5.38 30.11
CA ARG A 28 18.40 -5.47 30.15
C ARG A 28 17.80 -4.61 31.27
N LEU A 29 18.53 -4.46 32.38
CA LEU A 29 18.07 -3.66 33.52
C LEU A 29 17.99 -2.17 33.15
N GLU A 30 19.03 -1.64 32.50
CA GLU A 30 19.03 -0.27 31.98
C GLU A 30 17.95 -0.07 30.91
N ALA A 31 17.79 -1.04 30.00
CA ALA A 31 16.75 -0.97 28.97
C ALA A 31 15.33 -0.91 29.55
N THR A 32 15.09 -1.54 30.70
CA THR A 32 13.79 -1.52 31.39
C THR A 32 13.55 -0.19 32.12
N ARG A 33 14.62 0.51 32.52
CA ARG A 33 14.56 1.84 33.17
C ARG A 33 14.39 2.99 32.20
N LEU A 34 14.48 2.75 30.88
CA LEU A 34 14.24 3.79 29.88
C LEU A 34 12.79 4.26 29.90
N VAL A 35 12.59 5.55 30.19
CA VAL A 35 11.28 6.20 30.16
C VAL A 35 10.72 6.23 28.74
N VAL A 36 11.57 6.60 27.77
CA VAL A 36 11.25 6.58 26.33
C VAL A 36 11.77 5.28 25.72
N PRO A 37 10.94 4.48 25.04
CA PRO A 37 11.38 3.22 24.44
C PRO A 37 12.42 3.44 23.33
N LEU A 38 13.22 2.41 23.05
CA LEU A 38 14.09 2.37 21.88
C LEU A 38 13.23 2.30 20.62
N ALA A 39 13.17 3.41 19.88
CA ALA A 39 12.31 3.57 18.72
C ALA A 39 13.06 4.21 17.56
N ALA A 40 12.57 4.01 16.35
CA ALA A 40 13.08 4.52 15.10
C ALA A 40 11.92 5.07 14.27
N LEU A 41 11.99 6.32 13.83
CA LEU A 41 11.21 6.80 12.70
C LEU A 41 11.97 6.42 11.44
N LEU A 42 11.30 5.76 10.50
CA LEU A 42 11.87 5.23 9.27
C LEU A 42 11.07 5.73 8.07
N SER A 43 11.75 6.36 7.13
CA SER A 43 11.20 6.78 5.84
C SER A 43 11.81 5.91 4.73
N PRO A 44 11.18 4.77 4.38
CA PRO A 44 11.79 3.76 3.52
C PRO A 44 12.02 4.22 2.08
N LEU A 45 11.24 5.19 1.59
CA LEU A 45 11.34 5.74 0.22
C LEU A 45 11.89 7.17 0.22
N ARG A 46 12.69 7.55 1.23
CA ARG A 46 13.33 8.87 1.28
C ARG A 46 14.09 9.13 -0.03
N GLU A 47 13.78 10.25 -0.68
CA GLU A 47 14.42 10.64 -1.93
C GLU A 47 15.90 10.96 -1.70
N ARG A 48 16.75 10.41 -2.58
CA ARG A 48 18.18 10.71 -2.66
C ARG A 48 18.56 10.81 -4.13
N GLU A 49 19.14 11.95 -4.51
CA GLU A 49 19.56 12.23 -5.89
C GLU A 49 20.92 11.59 -6.21
N ASP A 50 21.68 11.30 -5.17
CA ASP A 50 23.06 10.86 -5.13
C ASP A 50 23.23 9.33 -5.30
N LEU A 51 22.13 8.58 -5.45
CA LEU A 51 22.14 7.12 -5.59
C LEU A 51 21.40 6.67 -6.87
N PRO A 52 22.11 6.21 -7.92
CA PRO A 52 21.46 5.57 -9.05
C PRO A 52 20.89 4.20 -8.65
N PRO A 53 19.72 3.80 -9.18
CA PRO A 53 19.14 2.50 -8.90
C PRO A 53 20.01 1.37 -9.47
N ILE A 54 20.25 0.35 -8.67
CA ILE A 54 21.15 -0.74 -9.01
C ILE A 54 20.38 -1.87 -9.69
N GLN A 55 20.83 -2.28 -10.88
CA GLN A 55 20.13 -3.21 -11.76
C GLN A 55 20.62 -4.66 -11.64
N TYR A 56 20.79 -5.15 -10.40
CA TYR A 56 21.12 -6.55 -10.15
C TYR A 56 20.40 -7.07 -8.90
N GLU A 57 20.35 -8.39 -8.76
CA GLU A 57 19.70 -9.02 -7.61
C GLU A 57 20.54 -8.86 -6.33
N PRO A 58 19.89 -8.59 -5.17
CA PRO A 58 20.60 -8.46 -3.90
C PRO A 58 21.28 -9.77 -3.50
N VAL A 59 22.52 -9.68 -2.99
CA VAL A 59 23.24 -10.85 -2.49
C VAL A 59 22.73 -11.21 -1.10
N LEU A 60 22.15 -12.40 -0.96
CA LEU A 60 21.54 -12.86 0.29
C LEU A 60 22.45 -13.82 1.06
N CYS A 61 22.34 -13.81 2.39
CA CYS A 61 22.98 -14.81 3.23
C CYS A 61 22.44 -16.22 2.93
N SER A 62 23.35 -17.19 2.76
CA SER A 62 23.03 -18.59 2.46
C SER A 62 22.21 -19.30 3.54
N ARG A 63 22.24 -18.79 4.78
CA ARG A 63 21.50 -19.36 5.90
C ARG A 63 20.00 -19.10 5.72
N ALA A 64 19.22 -20.17 5.56
CA ALA A 64 17.78 -20.11 5.30
C ALA A 64 16.97 -19.32 6.35
N THR A 65 17.40 -19.33 7.62
CA THR A 65 16.76 -18.59 8.71
C THR A 65 17.23 -17.15 8.84
N CYS A 66 18.25 -16.73 8.09
CA CYS A 66 18.78 -15.37 8.14
C CYS A 66 18.44 -14.58 6.89
N ARG A 67 18.86 -15.04 5.69
CA ARG A 67 18.63 -14.38 4.40
C ARG A 67 18.93 -12.86 4.33
N ALA A 68 19.66 -12.31 5.31
CA ALA A 68 20.04 -10.91 5.34
C ALA A 68 20.82 -10.52 4.07
N VAL A 69 20.60 -9.29 3.60
CA VAL A 69 21.27 -8.73 2.43
C VAL A 69 22.70 -8.32 2.77
N LEU A 70 23.62 -8.53 1.83
CA LEU A 70 24.99 -8.01 1.88
C LEU A 70 24.96 -6.50 2.16
N ASN A 71 25.83 -6.04 3.05
CA ASN A 71 25.83 -4.66 3.50
C ASN A 71 27.22 -4.23 4.01
N PRO A 72 27.48 -2.91 4.19
CA PRO A 72 28.80 -2.40 4.57
C PRO A 72 29.33 -2.88 5.93
N LEU A 73 28.49 -3.48 6.77
CA LEU A 73 28.89 -4.02 8.07
C LEU A 73 29.37 -5.48 7.99
N CYS A 74 29.23 -6.13 6.84
CA CYS A 74 29.73 -7.47 6.61
C CYS A 74 31.25 -7.46 6.48
N GLN A 75 31.92 -8.42 7.12
CA GLN A 75 33.36 -8.59 6.95
C GLN A 75 33.62 -9.35 5.65
N VAL A 76 34.53 -8.83 4.82
CA VAL A 76 34.82 -9.39 3.49
C VAL A 76 36.26 -9.85 3.43
N ASP A 77 36.45 -11.08 2.95
CA ASP A 77 37.74 -11.64 2.59
C ASP A 77 37.86 -11.67 1.07
N TYR A 78 38.59 -10.70 0.52
CA TYR A 78 38.80 -10.57 -0.94
C TYR A 78 39.67 -11.68 -1.52
N ARG A 79 40.55 -12.31 -0.70
CA ARG A 79 41.45 -13.37 -1.16
C ARG A 79 40.69 -14.69 -1.31
N ALA A 80 39.89 -15.03 -0.31
CA ALA A 80 39.05 -16.22 -0.34
C ALA A 80 37.73 -16.02 -1.12
N LYS A 81 37.40 -14.75 -1.46
CA LYS A 81 36.13 -14.35 -2.06
C LYS A 81 34.94 -14.81 -1.20
N LEU A 82 35.04 -14.56 0.10
CA LEU A 82 34.04 -14.88 1.11
C LEU A 82 33.58 -13.62 1.84
N TRP A 83 32.37 -13.65 2.38
CA TRP A 83 31.88 -12.63 3.30
C TRP A 83 31.17 -13.25 4.50
N ALA A 84 31.36 -12.65 5.67
CA ALA A 84 30.71 -13.06 6.91
C ALA A 84 29.52 -12.15 7.20
N CYS A 85 28.34 -12.76 7.31
CA CYS A 85 27.11 -12.04 7.63
C CYS A 85 27.17 -11.44 9.05
N ASN A 86 26.94 -10.14 9.20
CA ASN A 86 26.99 -9.43 10.47
C ASN A 86 25.84 -9.79 11.44
N PHE A 87 24.81 -10.50 10.98
CA PHE A 87 23.69 -10.94 11.82
C PHE A 87 23.90 -12.34 12.42
N CYS A 88 24.27 -13.31 11.57
CA CYS A 88 24.33 -14.72 11.95
C CYS A 88 25.75 -15.32 11.90
N TYR A 89 26.75 -14.51 11.53
CA TYR A 89 28.17 -14.89 11.37
C TYR A 89 28.43 -16.04 10.39
N GLN A 90 27.44 -16.40 9.57
CA GLN A 90 27.60 -17.37 8.49
C GLN A 90 28.58 -16.82 7.45
N ARG A 91 29.56 -17.64 7.08
CA ARG A 91 30.42 -17.38 5.92
C ARG A 91 29.68 -17.78 4.65
N ASN A 92 29.66 -16.87 3.70
CA ASN A 92 28.97 -17.01 2.42
C ASN A 92 29.98 -16.78 1.29
N GLN A 93 29.80 -17.48 0.19
CA GLN A 93 30.57 -17.25 -1.02
C GLN A 93 29.92 -16.15 -1.86
N PHE A 94 30.73 -15.34 -2.54
CA PHE A 94 30.20 -14.41 -3.52
C PHE A 94 29.62 -15.13 -4.74
N PRO A 95 28.55 -14.60 -5.36
CA PRO A 95 28.05 -15.13 -6.61
C PRO A 95 29.07 -14.94 -7.74
N PRO A 96 28.98 -15.73 -8.83
CA PRO A 96 29.95 -15.68 -9.95
C PRO A 96 30.10 -14.29 -10.59
N SER A 97 29.05 -13.47 -10.56
CA SER A 97 29.08 -12.08 -11.04
C SER A 97 30.08 -11.18 -10.29
N TYR A 98 30.47 -11.57 -9.07
CA TYR A 98 31.38 -10.81 -8.20
C TYR A 98 32.79 -11.43 -8.22
N ALA A 99 33.12 -12.26 -9.22
CA ALA A 99 34.42 -12.93 -9.30
C ALA A 99 35.62 -11.95 -9.39
N GLY A 100 35.41 -10.72 -9.88
CA GLY A 100 36.42 -9.66 -9.98
C GLY A 100 36.51 -8.72 -8.77
N ILE A 101 35.87 -9.06 -7.64
CA ILE A 101 35.89 -8.22 -6.44
C ILE A 101 37.30 -8.08 -5.86
N SER A 102 37.68 -6.86 -5.51
CA SER A 102 38.96 -6.54 -4.86
C SER A 102 38.79 -5.37 -3.90
N GLU A 103 39.81 -5.06 -3.10
CA GLU A 103 39.78 -3.91 -2.19
C GLU A 103 39.57 -2.56 -2.91
N VAL A 104 40.04 -2.45 -4.15
CA VAL A 104 39.89 -1.25 -4.97
C VAL A 104 38.57 -1.26 -5.76
N ASN A 105 38.12 -2.45 -6.18
CA ASN A 105 36.88 -2.63 -6.93
C ASN A 105 35.82 -3.32 -6.05
N GLN A 106 35.21 -2.54 -5.17
CA GLN A 106 34.17 -3.02 -4.27
C GLN A 106 32.77 -2.80 -4.87
N PRO A 107 31.83 -3.74 -4.69
CA PRO A 107 30.44 -3.51 -5.04
C PRO A 107 29.85 -2.36 -4.22
N ALA A 108 28.89 -1.66 -4.82
CA ALA A 108 28.24 -0.51 -4.21
C ALA A 108 27.65 -0.85 -2.82
N GLU A 109 27.14 -2.06 -2.63
CA GLU A 109 26.53 -2.55 -1.38
C GLU A 109 27.48 -2.55 -0.17
N LEU A 110 28.80 -2.54 -0.40
CA LEU A 110 29.82 -2.53 0.66
C LEU A 110 30.33 -1.14 1.00
N LEU A 111 30.06 -0.14 0.15
CA LEU A 111 30.50 1.23 0.40
C LEU A 111 29.70 1.84 1.56
N PRO A 112 30.34 2.42 2.58
CA PRO A 112 29.64 3.02 3.73
C PRO A 112 28.67 4.16 3.37
N GLN A 113 28.89 4.81 2.22
CA GLN A 113 28.02 5.86 1.67
C GLN A 113 26.67 5.31 1.19
N PHE A 114 26.63 4.03 0.84
CA PHE A 114 25.47 3.30 0.30
C PHE A 114 24.91 2.32 1.32
N SER A 115 24.84 2.76 2.58
CA SER A 115 24.17 2.04 3.66
C SER A 115 22.69 1.76 3.38
N THR A 116 22.01 2.70 2.73
CA THR A 116 20.67 2.53 2.16
C THR A 116 20.81 2.50 0.64
N ILE A 117 20.22 1.49 0.01
CA ILE A 117 20.43 1.19 -1.41
C ILE A 117 19.15 0.59 -2.01
N GLU A 118 18.87 0.89 -3.28
CA GLU A 118 17.69 0.44 -4.02
C GLU A 118 18.11 -0.55 -5.11
N TYR A 119 17.52 -1.76 -5.09
CA TYR A 119 17.73 -2.80 -6.11
C TYR A 119 16.53 -2.86 -7.05
N VAL A 120 16.78 -2.86 -8.35
CA VAL A 120 15.79 -3.08 -9.39
C VAL A 120 15.87 -4.53 -9.83
N VAL A 121 14.93 -5.33 -9.34
CA VAL A 121 14.84 -6.75 -9.65
C VAL A 121 13.86 -6.97 -10.81
N GLN A 122 14.34 -7.55 -11.91
CA GLN A 122 13.51 -7.90 -13.06
C GLN A 122 12.78 -9.24 -12.81
N ARG A 123 11.79 -9.24 -11.91
CA ARG A 123 10.95 -10.43 -11.66
C ARG A 123 9.65 -10.35 -12.46
N GLY A 124 9.64 -11.03 -13.60
CA GLY A 124 8.44 -11.29 -14.39
C GLY A 124 7.87 -10.06 -15.12
N PRO A 125 6.73 -10.23 -15.82
CA PRO A 125 6.09 -9.15 -16.55
C PRO A 125 5.59 -8.06 -15.59
N GLN A 126 5.86 -6.79 -15.93
CA GLN A 126 5.35 -5.65 -15.17
C GLN A 126 3.82 -5.62 -15.23
N MET A 127 3.17 -5.65 -14.06
CA MET A 127 1.72 -5.49 -13.99
C MET A 127 1.35 -4.00 -14.13
N PRO A 128 0.34 -3.67 -14.94
CA PRO A 128 -0.14 -2.30 -15.05
C PRO A 128 -0.79 -1.83 -13.74
N LEU A 129 -0.67 -0.54 -13.46
CA LEU A 129 -1.33 0.10 -12.32
C LEU A 129 -2.84 0.17 -12.53
N VAL A 130 -3.63 -0.08 -11.49
CA VAL A 130 -5.08 0.03 -11.56
C VAL A 130 -5.55 1.27 -10.78
N PHE A 131 -6.35 2.12 -11.40
CA PHE A 131 -6.99 3.28 -10.79
C PHE A 131 -8.51 3.12 -10.88
N LEU A 132 -9.18 3.04 -9.73
CA LEU A 132 -10.63 2.87 -9.66
C LEU A 132 -11.24 4.10 -9.01
N TYR A 133 -12.00 4.86 -9.79
CA TYR A 133 -12.74 6.02 -9.32
C TYR A 133 -14.07 5.58 -8.73
N VAL A 134 -14.32 5.93 -7.47
CA VAL A 134 -15.58 5.66 -6.77
C VAL A 134 -16.20 7.00 -6.40
N VAL A 135 -17.17 7.45 -7.20
CA VAL A 135 -17.68 8.83 -7.20
C VAL A 135 -19.09 8.87 -6.63
N ASP A 136 -19.28 9.75 -5.66
CA ASP A 136 -20.57 10.08 -5.07
C ASP A 136 -21.34 11.08 -5.92
N THR A 137 -22.58 10.77 -6.29
CA THR A 137 -23.45 11.64 -7.11
C THR A 137 -24.49 12.39 -6.28
N CYS A 138 -24.55 12.18 -4.96
CA CYS A 138 -25.44 12.90 -4.06
C CYS A 138 -24.84 14.25 -3.61
N LEU A 139 -24.36 15.06 -4.57
CA LEU A 139 -23.71 16.35 -4.36
C LEU A 139 -24.54 17.50 -4.93
N GLU A 140 -24.18 18.72 -4.56
CA GLU A 140 -24.60 19.91 -5.30
C GLU A 140 -23.89 19.97 -6.67
N GLU A 141 -24.46 20.70 -7.62
CA GLU A 141 -24.00 20.70 -9.03
C GLU A 141 -22.68 21.42 -9.19
N GLU A 142 -22.47 22.49 -8.42
CA GLU A 142 -21.19 23.21 -8.37
C GLU A 142 -20.07 22.27 -7.87
N ASP A 143 -20.31 21.57 -6.76
CA ASP A 143 -19.38 20.59 -6.21
C ASP A 143 -19.12 19.42 -7.17
N LEU A 144 -20.18 18.90 -7.79
CA LEU A 144 -20.08 17.81 -8.75
C LEU A 144 -19.30 18.26 -9.99
N GLN A 145 -19.53 19.48 -10.49
CA GLN A 145 -18.84 20.04 -11.63
C GLN A 145 -17.34 20.22 -11.34
N ALA A 146 -16.98 20.80 -10.19
CA ALA A 146 -15.60 20.91 -9.76
C ALA A 146 -14.90 19.54 -9.60
N LEU A 147 -15.65 18.52 -9.14
CA LEU A 147 -15.16 17.16 -9.04
C LEU A 147 -14.90 16.56 -10.43
N LYS A 148 -15.80 16.74 -11.41
CA LYS A 148 -15.60 16.25 -12.78
C LYS A 148 -14.32 16.80 -13.39
N GLU A 149 -14.10 18.11 -13.28
CA GLU A 149 -12.91 18.79 -13.81
C GLU A 149 -11.62 18.23 -13.17
N SER A 150 -11.65 18.02 -11.85
CA SER A 150 -10.53 17.43 -11.11
C SER A 150 -10.26 15.97 -11.55
N LEU A 151 -11.31 15.18 -11.80
CA LEU A 151 -11.18 13.80 -12.27
C LEU A 151 -10.62 13.74 -13.69
N GLN A 152 -11.10 14.57 -14.60
CA GLN A 152 -10.60 14.68 -15.98
C GLN A 152 -9.12 15.13 -16.00
N MET A 153 -8.76 16.12 -15.18
CA MET A 153 -7.35 16.51 -15.01
C MET A 153 -6.51 15.33 -14.52
N SER A 154 -6.98 14.59 -13.51
CA SER A 154 -6.25 13.43 -12.99
C SER A 154 -6.02 12.33 -14.03
N LEU A 155 -7.01 12.11 -14.93
CA LEU A 155 -6.94 11.12 -16.00
C LEU A 155 -5.81 11.44 -17.00
N SER A 156 -5.61 12.72 -17.31
CA SER A 156 -4.54 13.18 -18.21
C SER A 156 -3.13 12.95 -17.66
N LEU A 157 -2.98 12.81 -16.34
CA LEU A 157 -1.71 12.57 -15.67
C LEU A 157 -1.37 11.08 -15.51
N LEU A 158 -2.31 10.17 -15.83
CA LEU A 158 -2.10 8.74 -15.65
C LEU A 158 -1.22 8.14 -16.75
N PRO A 159 -0.34 7.17 -16.42
CA PRO A 159 0.44 6.47 -17.44
C PRO A 159 -0.49 5.74 -18.44
N PRO A 160 -0.18 5.74 -19.75
CA PRO A 160 -1.04 5.18 -20.80
C PRO A 160 -1.39 3.69 -20.64
N ALA A 161 -0.49 2.93 -20.02
CA ALA A 161 -0.64 1.50 -19.77
C ALA A 161 -1.45 1.17 -18.50
N SER A 162 -1.79 2.18 -17.69
CA SER A 162 -2.57 1.99 -16.47
C SER A 162 -4.01 1.60 -16.81
N LEU A 163 -4.61 0.73 -16.01
CA LEU A 163 -6.02 0.36 -16.10
C LEU A 163 -6.86 1.35 -15.30
N VAL A 164 -7.95 1.84 -15.88
CA VAL A 164 -8.92 2.71 -15.23
C VAL A 164 -10.29 2.03 -15.15
N GLY A 165 -11.03 2.35 -14.09
CA GLY A 165 -12.42 1.95 -13.91
C GLY A 165 -13.22 3.03 -13.20
N LEU A 166 -14.53 3.02 -13.40
CA LEU A 166 -15.46 3.99 -12.81
C LEU A 166 -16.63 3.28 -12.12
N ILE A 167 -16.88 3.68 -10.88
CA ILE A 167 -18.06 3.32 -10.10
C ILE A 167 -18.69 4.62 -9.63
N THR A 168 -19.96 4.82 -9.91
CA THR A 168 -20.73 5.94 -9.35
C THR A 168 -21.73 5.41 -8.35
N PHE A 169 -22.03 6.19 -7.30
CA PHE A 169 -23.02 5.78 -6.32
C PHE A 169 -23.80 6.97 -5.76
N GLY A 170 -25.07 6.69 -5.48
CA GLY A 170 -25.97 7.54 -4.71
C GLY A 170 -26.84 6.64 -3.85
N ARG A 171 -28.15 6.58 -4.17
CA ARG A 171 -29.05 5.55 -3.63
C ARG A 171 -28.75 4.14 -4.16
N MET A 172 -28.29 4.08 -5.40
CA MET A 172 -27.87 2.85 -6.07
C MET A 172 -26.37 2.94 -6.39
N VAL A 173 -25.73 1.79 -6.54
CA VAL A 173 -24.33 1.72 -6.98
C VAL A 173 -24.30 1.28 -8.44
N GLN A 174 -23.64 2.04 -9.29
CA GLN A 174 -23.49 1.77 -10.72
C GLN A 174 -22.03 1.45 -11.03
N VAL A 175 -21.79 0.27 -11.61
CA VAL A 175 -20.47 -0.12 -12.13
C VAL A 175 -20.50 0.09 -13.64
N HIS A 176 -19.65 0.97 -14.16
CA HIS A 176 -19.62 1.32 -15.57
C HIS A 176 -18.76 0.34 -16.38
N GLU A 177 -19.30 -0.16 -17.48
CA GLU A 177 -18.58 -1.00 -18.45
C GLU A 177 -17.92 -0.09 -19.49
N LEU A 178 -16.58 -0.04 -19.48
CA LEU A 178 -15.81 0.80 -20.39
C LEU A 178 -15.51 0.10 -21.73
N GLN A 179 -15.66 -1.23 -21.76
CA GLN A 179 -15.52 -2.04 -22.97
C GLN A 179 -16.89 -2.36 -23.57
N GLY A 180 -17.61 -1.34 -24.04
CA GLY A 180 -18.88 -1.47 -24.75
C GLY A 180 -18.71 -1.42 -26.27
N PRO A 181 -19.68 -1.93 -27.05
CA PRO A 181 -19.79 -1.56 -28.47
C PRO A 181 -19.91 -0.04 -28.60
N GLU A 182 -19.22 0.55 -29.57
CA GLU A 182 -19.18 2.00 -29.80
C GLU A 182 -20.59 2.61 -29.76
N GLY A 183 -20.79 3.62 -28.92
CA GLY A 183 -22.05 4.37 -28.78
C GLY A 183 -23.02 3.90 -27.68
N ILE A 184 -22.73 2.83 -26.93
CA ILE A 184 -23.60 2.41 -25.80
C ILE A 184 -22.80 2.27 -24.50
N ALA A 185 -23.01 3.21 -23.58
CA ALA A 185 -22.53 3.12 -22.20
C ALA A 185 -23.43 2.18 -21.39
N LYS A 186 -22.91 1.01 -20.99
CA LYS A 186 -23.63 0.05 -20.13
C LYS A 186 -23.16 0.22 -18.69
N SER A 187 -24.09 0.13 -17.75
CA SER A 187 -23.77 0.11 -16.32
C SER A 187 -24.58 -0.96 -15.58
N TYR A 188 -23.93 -1.60 -14.61
CA TYR A 188 -24.56 -2.59 -13.73
C TYR A 188 -25.04 -1.90 -12.46
N VAL A 189 -26.33 -1.97 -12.19
CA VAL A 189 -26.96 -1.29 -11.05
C VAL A 189 -27.20 -2.25 -9.91
N PHE A 190 -26.60 -1.96 -8.76
CA PHE A 190 -26.76 -2.71 -7.52
C PHE A 190 -27.55 -1.90 -6.49
N ARG A 191 -28.38 -2.59 -5.72
CA ARG A 191 -29.16 -1.96 -4.64
C ARG A 191 -28.26 -1.63 -3.46
N GLY A 192 -28.16 -0.34 -3.12
CA GLY A 192 -27.32 0.18 -2.03
C GLY A 192 -27.73 -0.27 -0.61
N ALA A 193 -28.91 -0.86 -0.44
CA ALA A 193 -29.40 -1.34 0.86
C ALA A 193 -28.95 -2.78 1.20
N LYS A 194 -28.53 -3.58 0.21
CA LYS A 194 -28.17 -4.99 0.41
C LYS A 194 -26.65 -5.15 0.49
N ASP A 195 -26.21 -5.94 1.45
CA ASP A 195 -24.82 -6.37 1.57
C ASP A 195 -24.56 -7.48 0.54
N LEU A 196 -23.55 -7.31 -0.32
CA LEU A 196 -23.21 -8.27 -1.37
C LEU A 196 -21.82 -8.85 -1.10
N SER A 197 -21.71 -10.17 -1.08
CA SER A 197 -20.42 -10.83 -0.90
C SER A 197 -19.55 -10.72 -2.15
N ALA A 198 -18.23 -10.77 -1.97
CA ALA A 198 -17.29 -10.70 -3.10
C ALA A 198 -17.51 -11.81 -4.13
N LYS A 199 -17.90 -13.02 -3.71
CA LYS A 199 -18.18 -14.16 -4.60
C LYS A 199 -19.42 -13.91 -5.46
N GLN A 200 -20.51 -13.47 -4.84
CA GLN A 200 -21.75 -13.12 -5.56
C GLN A 200 -21.51 -11.98 -6.56
N LEU A 201 -20.69 -10.99 -6.20
CA LEU A 201 -20.33 -9.90 -7.11
C LEU A 201 -19.48 -10.39 -8.28
N GLN A 202 -18.51 -11.28 -8.04
CA GLN A 202 -17.72 -11.90 -9.11
C GLN A 202 -18.60 -12.68 -10.09
N GLU A 203 -19.58 -13.42 -9.59
CA GLU A 203 -20.55 -14.16 -10.40
C GLU A 203 -21.47 -13.22 -11.20
N MET A 204 -22.06 -12.21 -10.56
CA MET A 204 -22.96 -11.25 -11.23
C MET A 204 -22.24 -10.38 -12.27
N LEU A 205 -20.98 -10.02 -12.03
CA LEU A 205 -20.17 -9.23 -12.94
C LEU A 205 -19.47 -10.10 -14.01
N GLY A 206 -19.56 -11.43 -13.91
CA GLY A 206 -18.91 -12.37 -14.82
C GLY A 206 -17.37 -12.31 -14.77
N LEU A 207 -16.79 -11.93 -13.62
CA LEU A 207 -15.35 -11.80 -13.43
C LEU A 207 -14.65 -13.17 -13.31
N THR A 208 -15.39 -14.22 -12.96
CA THR A 208 -14.95 -15.61 -13.01
C THR A 208 -15.36 -16.22 -14.33
N LYS A 209 -14.40 -16.63 -15.18
CA LYS A 209 -14.71 -17.62 -16.22
C LYS A 209 -15.21 -18.89 -15.49
N PRO A 210 -16.37 -19.47 -15.84
CA PRO A 210 -16.67 -20.82 -15.39
C PRO A 210 -15.49 -21.69 -15.82
N ALA A 211 -15.06 -22.59 -14.93
CA ALA A 211 -14.13 -23.65 -15.28
C ALA A 211 -14.81 -24.55 -16.32
N ALA A 212 -14.83 -24.10 -17.57
CA ALA A 212 -15.21 -24.92 -18.70
C ALA A 212 -14.17 -26.03 -18.78
N ALA A 213 -14.68 -27.26 -18.75
CA ALA A 213 -13.99 -28.53 -18.81
C ALA A 213 -12.55 -28.46 -19.34
N GLN A 214 -11.62 -28.94 -18.50
CA GLN A 214 -10.26 -29.30 -18.90
C GLN A 214 -10.31 -30.22 -20.12
N THR A 215 -10.14 -29.66 -21.31
CA THR A 215 -9.49 -30.35 -22.41
C THR A 215 -7.99 -30.25 -22.15
N ARG A 216 -7.39 -31.39 -21.82
CA ARG A 216 -5.96 -31.56 -21.57
C ARG A 216 -5.17 -31.11 -22.82
N GLY A 217 -4.30 -30.12 -22.69
CA GLY A 217 -3.26 -29.91 -23.71
C GLY A 217 -2.65 -28.52 -23.90
N ALA A 218 -3.15 -27.45 -23.27
CA ALA A 218 -2.58 -26.12 -23.48
C ALA A 218 -2.08 -25.49 -22.16
N GLN A 219 -0.84 -25.01 -22.20
CA GLN A 219 -0.20 -24.24 -21.12
C GLN A 219 -1.11 -23.09 -20.65
N PRO A 220 -1.15 -22.76 -19.35
CA PRO A 220 -1.94 -21.63 -18.86
C PRO A 220 -1.33 -20.33 -19.39
N ALA A 221 -1.94 -19.76 -20.44
CA ALA A 221 -1.67 -18.39 -20.83
C ALA A 221 -2.10 -17.44 -19.69
N PRO A 222 -1.32 -16.41 -19.36
CA PRO A 222 -1.69 -15.46 -18.32
C PRO A 222 -3.03 -14.83 -18.68
N SER A 223 -4.01 -14.94 -17.78
CA SER A 223 -5.31 -14.28 -17.92
C SER A 223 -5.08 -12.78 -18.16
N PRO A 224 -5.66 -12.17 -19.20
CA PRO A 224 -5.52 -10.74 -19.39
C PRO A 224 -6.10 -9.99 -18.18
N LEU A 225 -5.29 -9.13 -17.57
CA LEU A 225 -5.71 -8.27 -16.44
C LEU A 225 -6.75 -7.22 -16.86
N CYS A 226 -6.92 -6.99 -18.16
CA CYS A 226 -7.99 -6.16 -18.70
C CYS A 226 -9.32 -6.91 -18.67
N ASN A 227 -10.23 -6.42 -17.83
CA ASN A 227 -11.61 -6.85 -17.76
C ASN A 227 -12.50 -5.81 -18.43
N ARG A 228 -13.75 -6.16 -18.72
CA ARG A 228 -14.75 -5.25 -19.32
C ARG A 228 -14.91 -3.92 -18.58
N PHE A 229 -14.65 -3.94 -17.28
CA PHE A 229 -14.73 -2.79 -16.36
C PHE A 229 -13.40 -2.06 -16.13
N LEU A 230 -12.27 -2.69 -16.46
CA LEU A 230 -10.92 -2.16 -16.24
C LEU A 230 -10.17 -2.15 -17.57
N GLN A 231 -10.06 -0.98 -18.18
CA GLN A 231 -9.44 -0.81 -19.49
C GLN A 231 -8.22 0.11 -19.44
N PRO A 232 -7.22 -0.09 -20.32
CA PRO A 232 -6.06 0.80 -20.39
C PRO A 232 -6.47 2.23 -20.74
N VAL A 233 -5.91 3.23 -20.05
CA VAL A 233 -6.21 4.67 -20.27
C VAL A 233 -6.15 5.04 -21.73
N GLN A 234 -5.09 4.63 -22.44
CA GLN A 234 -4.89 4.93 -23.87
C GLN A 234 -6.00 4.45 -24.82
N LYS A 235 -6.89 3.55 -24.38
CA LYS A 235 -7.99 3.03 -25.19
C LYS A 235 -9.34 3.65 -24.87
N VAL A 236 -9.50 4.21 -23.67
CA VAL A 236 -10.79 4.65 -23.13
C VAL A 236 -10.76 6.08 -22.60
N ASP A 237 -9.70 6.82 -22.89
CA ASP A 237 -9.50 8.20 -22.43
C ASP A 237 -10.63 9.14 -22.88
N MET A 238 -10.99 9.10 -24.16
CA MET A 238 -12.09 9.90 -24.72
C MET A 238 -13.44 9.50 -24.10
N THR A 239 -13.76 8.21 -24.15
CA THR A 239 -15.02 7.68 -23.60
C THR A 239 -15.18 7.97 -22.12
N LEU A 240 -14.11 7.86 -21.34
CA LEU A 240 -14.14 8.13 -19.89
C LEU A 240 -14.23 9.63 -19.62
N THR A 241 -13.54 10.49 -20.38
CA THR A 241 -13.68 11.95 -20.27
C THR A 241 -15.11 12.40 -20.56
N ASP A 242 -15.73 11.86 -21.61
CA ASP A 242 -17.12 12.18 -21.98
C ASP A 242 -18.08 11.70 -20.89
N LEU A 243 -17.95 10.45 -20.43
CA LEU A 243 -18.77 9.89 -19.36
C LEU A 243 -18.64 10.71 -18.07
N LEU A 244 -17.41 11.11 -17.69
CA LEU A 244 -17.17 11.98 -16.54
C LEU A 244 -17.85 13.35 -16.72
N GLY A 245 -17.81 13.93 -17.92
CA GLY A 245 -18.51 15.18 -18.25
C GLY A 245 -20.04 15.06 -18.10
N GLU A 246 -20.59 13.94 -18.56
CA GLU A 246 -22.03 13.64 -18.54
C GLU A 246 -22.57 13.21 -17.17
N LEU A 247 -21.72 13.04 -16.13
CA LEU A 247 -22.19 12.65 -14.80
C LEU A 247 -23.23 13.63 -14.25
N GLN A 248 -24.40 13.11 -13.85
CA GLN A 248 -25.47 13.92 -13.26
C GLN A 248 -25.61 13.61 -11.77
N ARG A 249 -26.34 14.49 -11.07
CA ARG A 249 -26.75 14.23 -9.68
C ARG A 249 -27.57 12.94 -9.60
N ASP A 250 -27.57 12.32 -8.41
CA ASP A 250 -28.45 11.18 -8.15
C ASP A 250 -29.91 11.56 -8.50
N PRO A 251 -30.59 10.81 -9.38
CA PRO A 251 -31.90 11.20 -9.91
C PRO A 251 -33.02 11.13 -8.86
N TRP A 252 -32.73 10.64 -7.65
CA TRP A 252 -33.72 10.46 -6.60
C TRP A 252 -33.97 11.77 -5.84
N PRO A 253 -35.22 12.26 -5.79
CA PRO A 253 -35.53 13.49 -5.08
C PRO A 253 -35.34 13.31 -3.57
N VAL A 254 -34.82 14.35 -2.93
CA VAL A 254 -34.64 14.41 -1.48
C VAL A 254 -35.81 15.19 -0.88
N THR A 255 -36.62 14.52 -0.06
CA THR A 255 -37.76 15.18 0.60
C THR A 255 -37.28 16.19 1.64
N GLN A 256 -38.07 17.24 1.89
CA GLN A 256 -37.76 18.23 2.94
C GLN A 256 -37.50 17.56 4.30
N GLY A 257 -36.50 18.07 5.04
CA GLY A 257 -36.11 17.51 6.33
C GLY A 257 -35.34 16.19 6.25
N LYS A 258 -34.98 15.72 5.04
CA LYS A 258 -34.17 14.50 4.84
C LYS A 258 -32.85 14.76 4.15
N ARG A 259 -31.91 13.83 4.36
CA ARG A 259 -30.62 13.71 3.69
C ARG A 259 -30.76 12.82 2.46
N PRO A 260 -29.90 12.99 1.44
CA PRO A 260 -29.79 12.04 0.34
C PRO A 260 -29.50 10.62 0.85
N LEU A 261 -30.02 9.62 0.16
CA LEU A 261 -29.71 8.21 0.45
C LEU A 261 -28.38 7.84 -0.21
N ARG A 262 -27.36 7.55 0.61
CA ARG A 262 -25.99 7.34 0.15
C ARG A 262 -25.45 6.00 0.61
N SER A 263 -25.18 5.10 -0.34
CA SER A 263 -24.76 3.72 -0.09
C SER A 263 -23.26 3.49 -0.24
N LEU A 264 -22.45 4.20 0.56
CA LEU A 264 -20.98 4.12 0.52
C LEU A 264 -20.44 2.71 0.82
N GLY A 265 -20.96 2.03 1.85
CA GLY A 265 -20.38 0.74 2.25
C GLY A 265 -20.54 -0.34 1.18
N VAL A 266 -21.63 -0.31 0.41
CA VAL A 266 -21.84 -1.20 -0.74
C VAL A 266 -20.93 -0.82 -1.89
N ALA A 267 -20.82 0.47 -2.21
CA ALA A 267 -19.92 0.94 -3.28
C ALA A 267 -18.46 0.54 -3.01
N MET A 268 -18.00 0.69 -1.78
CA MET A 268 -16.65 0.30 -1.38
C MET A 268 -16.46 -1.22 -1.40
N SER A 269 -17.46 -1.99 -0.95
CA SER A 269 -17.41 -3.45 -1.01
C SER A 269 -17.29 -3.95 -2.45
N ILE A 270 -18.03 -3.34 -3.38
CA ILE A 270 -17.96 -3.63 -4.81
C ILE A 270 -16.60 -3.23 -5.39
N ALA A 271 -16.12 -2.03 -5.08
CA ALA A 271 -14.81 -1.56 -5.55
C ALA A 271 -13.67 -2.50 -5.13
N CYS A 272 -13.72 -3.00 -3.89
CA CYS A 272 -12.78 -4.01 -3.39
C CYS A 272 -12.95 -5.39 -4.06
N THR A 273 -13.89 -5.65 -4.97
CA THR A 273 -13.98 -6.95 -5.66
C THR A 273 -13.07 -7.10 -6.86
N PHE A 274 -12.70 -5.99 -7.50
CA PHE A 274 -11.98 -5.97 -8.77
C PHE A 274 -10.46 -6.23 -8.67
N PRO A 275 -9.72 -5.75 -7.65
CA PRO A 275 -8.27 -5.89 -7.67
C PRO A 275 -7.76 -7.14 -6.96
N ASN A 276 -7.13 -8.02 -7.74
CA ASN A 276 -6.16 -9.02 -7.22
C ASN A 276 -4.71 -8.53 -7.38
N THR A 277 -4.49 -7.33 -7.92
CA THR A 277 -3.18 -6.73 -8.20
C THR A 277 -3.06 -5.35 -7.55
N GLY A 278 -1.96 -4.64 -7.82
CA GLY A 278 -1.78 -3.29 -7.33
C GLY A 278 -2.85 -2.31 -7.86
N ALA A 279 -3.76 -1.85 -7.01
CA ALA A 279 -4.81 -0.88 -7.32
C ALA A 279 -4.96 0.24 -6.30
N ARG A 280 -5.24 1.44 -6.81
CA ARG A 280 -5.66 2.63 -6.07
C ARG A 280 -7.17 2.80 -6.22
N ILE A 281 -7.92 2.56 -5.15
CA ILE A 281 -9.35 2.92 -5.09
C ILE A 281 -9.46 4.33 -4.52
N MET A 282 -9.94 5.26 -5.34
CA MET A 282 -10.09 6.67 -5.00
C MET A 282 -11.57 6.96 -4.80
N THR A 283 -11.96 7.11 -3.54
CA THR A 283 -13.36 7.33 -3.16
C THR A 283 -13.61 8.80 -2.86
N PHE A 284 -14.51 9.42 -3.61
CA PHE A 284 -14.92 10.81 -3.47
C PHE A 284 -16.28 10.86 -2.80
N LEU A 285 -16.40 11.64 -1.73
CA LEU A 285 -17.56 11.69 -0.84
C LEU A 285 -17.84 13.13 -0.47
N GLY A 286 -19.08 13.60 -0.62
CA GLY A 286 -19.48 14.92 -0.10
C GLY A 286 -20.49 14.80 1.03
N GLY A 287 -20.24 13.96 2.03
CA GLY A 287 -21.20 13.67 3.10
C GLY A 287 -21.25 12.21 3.61
N PRO A 288 -22.10 11.95 4.62
CA PRO A 288 -22.10 10.68 5.34
C PRO A 288 -22.88 9.58 4.61
N ALA A 289 -22.56 8.32 4.92
CA ALA A 289 -23.35 7.17 4.49
C ALA A 289 -24.68 7.12 5.27
N THR A 290 -25.80 7.17 4.55
CA THR A 290 -27.17 7.21 5.12
C THR A 290 -27.98 5.96 4.78
N GLN A 291 -27.43 5.04 4.00
CA GLN A 291 -28.11 3.81 3.59
C GLN A 291 -27.16 2.61 3.57
N GLY A 292 -27.69 1.45 3.98
CA GLY A 292 -27.05 0.15 3.81
C GLY A 292 -25.97 -0.16 4.85
N PRO A 293 -25.17 -1.22 4.60
CA PRO A 293 -23.99 -1.54 5.40
C PRO A 293 -23.04 -0.33 5.44
N GLY A 294 -22.47 -0.03 6.62
CA GLY A 294 -21.60 1.14 6.77
C GLY A 294 -22.34 2.48 7.01
N MET A 295 -23.67 2.47 7.16
CA MET A 295 -24.44 3.67 7.51
C MET A 295 -23.94 4.32 8.80
N VAL A 296 -23.73 5.64 8.78
CA VAL A 296 -23.16 6.45 9.87
C VAL A 296 -24.24 7.27 10.59
N VAL A 297 -25.26 7.71 9.85
CA VAL A 297 -26.39 8.51 10.35
C VAL A 297 -27.65 8.13 9.56
N GLY A 298 -28.83 8.35 10.14
CA GLY A 298 -30.09 8.17 9.42
C GLY A 298 -30.32 9.25 8.35
N ASP A 299 -31.39 9.09 7.58
CA ASP A 299 -31.82 10.06 6.56
C ASP A 299 -32.48 11.31 7.16
N GLU A 300 -32.99 11.27 8.39
CA GLU A 300 -33.66 12.43 8.99
C GLU A 300 -32.66 13.53 9.43
N LEU A 301 -32.86 14.77 8.98
CA LEU A 301 -32.01 15.92 9.35
C LEU A 301 -32.15 16.31 10.82
N LYS A 302 -33.31 16.00 11.44
CA LYS A 302 -33.55 16.24 12.87
C LYS A 302 -32.56 15.50 13.76
N THR A 303 -32.01 14.39 13.27
CA THR A 303 -30.98 13.64 13.97
C THR A 303 -29.60 14.18 13.54
N PRO A 304 -28.84 14.78 14.46
CA PRO A 304 -27.51 15.27 14.15
C PRO A 304 -26.55 14.09 13.88
N ILE A 305 -25.46 14.39 13.18
CA ILE A 305 -24.34 13.46 13.06
C ILE A 305 -23.66 13.36 14.43
N ARG A 306 -23.22 12.15 14.82
CA ARG A 306 -22.60 11.92 16.13
C ARG A 306 -21.48 12.91 16.46
N SER A 307 -21.48 13.39 17.70
CA SER A 307 -20.41 14.17 18.32
C SER A 307 -19.50 13.28 19.19
N TRP A 308 -18.39 13.83 19.68
CA TRP A 308 -17.55 13.15 20.67
C TRP A 308 -18.29 12.85 21.98
N HIS A 309 -19.15 13.78 22.43
CA HIS A 309 -19.98 13.59 23.62
C HIS A 309 -20.98 12.43 23.46
N ASP A 310 -21.53 12.25 22.26
CA ASP A 310 -22.44 11.13 21.96
C ASP A 310 -21.70 9.78 21.97
N LEU A 311 -20.43 9.76 21.59
CA LEU A 311 -19.59 8.56 21.63
C LEU A 311 -19.27 8.16 23.07
N GLU A 312 -18.90 9.13 23.92
CA GLU A 312 -18.60 8.89 25.34
C GLU A 312 -19.82 8.36 26.09
N LYS A 313 -21.02 8.86 25.75
CA LYS A 313 -22.28 8.44 26.35
C LYS A 313 -22.92 7.21 25.68
N ASP A 314 -22.22 6.56 24.75
CA ASP A 314 -22.70 5.43 23.94
C ASP A 314 -24.05 5.68 23.23
N ASN A 315 -24.36 6.94 22.91
CA ASN A 315 -25.58 7.36 22.21
C ASN A 315 -25.44 7.26 20.67
N ALA A 316 -24.34 6.67 20.18
CA ALA A 316 -24.04 6.55 18.75
C ALA A 316 -24.49 5.20 18.16
N LYS A 317 -25.79 5.07 17.88
CA LYS A 317 -26.44 3.82 17.40
C LYS A 317 -25.74 3.12 16.22
N PHE A 318 -25.18 3.89 15.29
CA PHE A 318 -24.66 3.37 14.03
C PHE A 318 -23.16 3.05 14.05
N MET A 319 -22.39 3.61 14.98
CA MET A 319 -20.93 3.60 14.92
C MET A 319 -20.33 2.20 14.99
N LYS A 320 -20.76 1.37 15.95
CA LYS A 320 -20.23 0.00 16.11
C LYS A 320 -20.46 -0.85 14.85
N LYS A 321 -21.64 -0.73 14.23
CA LYS A 321 -22.00 -1.47 13.00
C LYS A 321 -21.26 -0.92 11.77
N ALA A 322 -21.14 0.39 11.65
CA ALA A 322 -20.41 1.04 10.56
C ALA A 322 -18.92 0.65 10.59
N THR A 323 -18.29 0.79 11.76
CA THR A 323 -16.88 0.42 11.96
C THR A 323 -16.65 -1.04 11.60
N LYS A 324 -17.49 -1.97 12.05
CA LYS A 324 -17.36 -3.40 11.70
C LYS A 324 -17.48 -3.64 10.18
N THR A 325 -18.36 -2.91 9.50
CA THR A 325 -18.52 -3.03 8.04
C THR A 325 -17.28 -2.56 7.31
N PHE A 326 -16.79 -1.37 7.61
CA PHE A 326 -15.60 -0.83 6.97
C PHE A 326 -14.36 -1.64 7.34
N GLN A 327 -14.22 -2.07 8.59
CA GLN A 327 -13.18 -3.03 8.98
C GLN A 327 -13.23 -4.26 8.08
N ARG A 328 -14.41 -4.87 7.84
CA ARG A 328 -14.54 -6.04 6.95
C ARG A 328 -14.17 -5.74 5.50
N VAL A 329 -14.57 -4.59 4.96
CA VAL A 329 -14.20 -4.15 3.59
C VAL A 329 -12.68 -3.94 3.48
N PHE A 330 -12.08 -3.45 4.56
CA PHE A 330 -10.64 -3.37 4.76
C PHE A 330 -10.10 -4.58 5.55
N THR A 331 -10.74 -5.77 5.47
CA THR A 331 -10.26 -7.05 6.05
C THR A 331 -9.79 -7.97 4.91
N LYS A 332 -8.79 -8.80 5.21
CA LYS A 332 -7.97 -9.60 4.28
C LYS A 332 -8.76 -10.65 3.49
N ASP A 333 -8.21 -11.08 2.35
CA ASP A 333 -8.44 -12.40 1.74
C ASP A 333 -7.60 -13.49 2.46
N VAL A 334 -7.89 -14.77 2.20
CA VAL A 334 -7.25 -15.99 2.75
C VAL A 334 -5.72 -16.00 2.56
N GLN A 335 -5.21 -15.27 1.56
CA GLN A 335 -3.77 -15.07 1.31
C GLN A 335 -3.14 -13.87 2.05
N GLY A 336 -3.87 -13.25 2.99
CA GLY A 336 -3.36 -12.15 3.79
C GLY A 336 -3.26 -10.79 3.07
N SER A 337 -3.82 -10.66 1.86
CA SER A 337 -3.81 -9.42 1.07
C SER A 337 -5.13 -8.66 1.17
N PHE A 338 -5.07 -7.32 1.22
CA PHE A 338 -6.23 -6.48 0.92
C PHE A 338 -6.41 -6.38 -0.60
N LYS A 339 -7.67 -6.31 -1.05
CA LYS A 339 -8.06 -6.07 -2.44
C LYS A 339 -7.76 -4.64 -2.95
N MET A 340 -6.87 -3.93 -2.28
CA MET A 340 -6.30 -2.66 -2.71
C MET A 340 -4.81 -2.76 -2.38
N ALA A 341 -3.94 -2.73 -3.38
CA ALA A 341 -2.51 -2.91 -3.14
C ALA A 341 -1.68 -1.91 -3.95
N PHE A 342 -0.57 -1.50 -3.41
CA PHE A 342 0.72 -1.41 -4.08
C PHE A 342 1.59 -2.30 -3.21
N ASN A 343 2.20 -3.31 -3.81
CA ASN A 343 2.69 -4.47 -3.07
C ASN A 343 4.07 -4.18 -2.48
N ALA A 344 4.12 -3.42 -1.39
CA ALA A 344 5.34 -3.25 -0.61
C ALA A 344 5.31 -4.13 0.64
N THR A 345 6.28 -5.03 0.74
CA THR A 345 6.51 -5.85 1.92
C THR A 345 7.73 -5.31 2.64
N LEU A 346 7.53 -4.80 3.84
CA LEU A 346 8.60 -4.44 4.76
C LEU A 346 8.94 -5.67 5.60
N GLU A 347 10.11 -6.25 5.37
CA GLU A 347 10.67 -7.35 6.15
C GLU A 347 11.83 -6.84 7.01
N ARG A 348 11.93 -7.36 8.24
CA ARG A 348 12.95 -6.94 9.19
C ARG A 348 13.61 -8.12 9.89
N ASP A 349 14.94 -8.11 9.92
CA ASP A 349 15.76 -9.15 10.53
C ASP A 349 16.05 -8.96 12.03
N GLN A 350 15.46 -7.96 12.71
CA GLN A 350 15.61 -7.74 14.16
C GLN A 350 14.36 -7.25 14.87
N SER A 351 14.31 -7.48 16.19
CA SER A 351 13.12 -7.38 17.03
C SER A 351 12.65 -5.98 17.39
N LEU A 352 11.88 -5.37 16.50
CA LEU A 352 11.24 -4.07 16.74
C LEU A 352 9.82 -4.03 16.15
N ARG A 353 8.92 -3.40 16.91
CA ARG A 353 7.45 -3.24 16.79
C ARG A 353 7.11 -2.03 15.92
N SER A 354 5.84 -1.74 15.62
CA SER A 354 5.41 -0.55 14.87
C SER A 354 4.18 0.17 15.47
N HIS A 355 4.10 1.50 15.31
CA HIS A 355 3.09 2.39 15.89
C HIS A 355 2.14 3.07 14.86
N ARG A 356 2.31 2.87 13.55
CA ARG A 356 1.38 3.41 12.51
C ARG A 356 0.76 2.28 11.69
N ALA A 357 -0.27 2.61 10.90
CA ALA A 357 -1.13 1.71 10.10
C ALA A 357 -0.37 0.79 9.13
N LEU A 358 0.37 -0.14 9.71
CA LEU A 358 1.12 -1.21 9.10
C LEU A 358 0.37 -2.51 9.35
N TRP A 359 0.17 -3.30 8.31
CA TRP A 359 -0.59 -4.54 8.46
C TRP A 359 0.36 -5.70 8.68
N SER A 360 0.22 -6.33 9.86
CA SER A 360 1.05 -7.46 10.26
C SER A 360 0.83 -8.68 9.34
N LEU A 361 1.93 -9.21 8.80
CA LEU A 361 1.94 -10.47 8.05
C LEU A 361 1.98 -11.71 8.96
N HIS A 362 1.97 -11.53 10.29
CA HIS A 362 2.00 -12.62 11.28
C HIS A 362 3.18 -13.58 11.07
N ALA A 363 4.27 -13.07 10.49
CA ALA A 363 5.51 -13.81 10.33
C ALA A 363 6.15 -13.95 11.72
N LYS A 364 6.00 -15.13 12.31
CA LYS A 364 6.65 -15.47 13.58
C LYS A 364 8.12 -15.77 13.32
N GLY A 365 8.98 -15.23 14.17
CA GLY A 365 10.42 -15.43 14.09
C GLY A 365 11.08 -15.10 15.42
N PRO A 366 12.39 -15.38 15.56
CA PRO A 366 13.15 -15.07 16.78
C PRO A 366 13.20 -13.57 17.08
N CYS A 367 12.83 -12.75 16.10
CA CYS A 367 12.75 -11.30 16.19
C CYS A 367 11.37 -10.80 16.68
N VAL A 368 10.39 -11.67 16.94
CA VAL A 368 9.07 -11.22 17.42
C VAL A 368 9.06 -11.18 18.94
N SER A 369 8.73 -10.02 19.50
CA SER A 369 8.63 -9.83 20.96
C SER A 369 7.25 -10.25 21.47
N GLU A 370 7.20 -10.85 22.66
CA GLU A 370 5.95 -11.28 23.32
C GLU A 370 5.06 -10.11 23.78
N ASN A 371 5.65 -8.94 24.04
CA ASN A 371 4.91 -7.75 24.44
C ASN A 371 4.50 -6.96 23.19
N GLU A 372 3.22 -6.95 22.83
CA GLU A 372 2.73 -6.25 21.64
C GLU A 372 2.44 -4.77 21.91
N ILE A 373 2.80 -3.90 20.95
CA ILE A 373 2.42 -2.48 20.93
C ILE A 373 2.02 -2.15 19.49
N GLY A 374 0.83 -1.56 19.28
CA GLY A 374 0.32 -1.27 17.95
C GLY A 374 0.02 -2.54 17.15
N THR A 375 0.44 -2.59 15.88
CA THR A 375 0.31 -3.78 15.02
C THR A 375 1.52 -4.71 15.17
N GLY A 376 1.60 -5.35 16.34
CA GLY A 376 2.68 -6.26 16.77
C GLY A 376 2.56 -7.71 16.27
N GLY A 377 3.29 -8.62 16.91
CA GLY A 377 3.21 -10.07 16.65
C GLY A 377 3.84 -10.56 15.34
N THR A 378 4.67 -9.74 14.68
CA THR A 378 5.29 -10.05 13.39
C THR A 378 6.64 -9.35 13.21
N SER A 379 7.49 -9.89 12.33
CA SER A 379 8.68 -9.22 11.79
C SER A 379 8.49 -8.69 10.37
N GLN A 380 7.31 -8.90 9.79
CA GLN A 380 6.97 -8.49 8.43
C GLN A 380 5.66 -7.71 8.42
N TRP A 381 5.64 -6.59 7.71
CA TRP A 381 4.45 -5.77 7.48
C TRP A 381 4.24 -5.54 5.99
N LYS A 382 2.98 -5.55 5.57
CA LYS A 382 2.60 -5.16 4.22
C LYS A 382 2.03 -3.75 4.23
N ILE A 383 2.47 -2.95 3.26
CA ILE A 383 2.09 -1.55 3.10
C ILE A 383 1.56 -1.40 1.68
N CYS A 384 0.27 -1.04 1.57
CA CYS A 384 -0.43 -0.99 0.29
C CYS A 384 -0.21 0.33 -0.50
N GLY A 385 0.54 1.27 0.04
CA GLY A 385 0.86 2.53 -0.62
C GLY A 385 1.95 3.22 0.17
N LEU A 386 3.04 3.57 -0.50
CA LEU A 386 4.10 4.37 0.08
C LEU A 386 4.39 5.55 -0.83
N ASP A 387 4.68 6.66 -0.19
CA ASP A 387 5.26 7.85 -0.79
C ASP A 387 6.61 8.16 -0.11
N PRO A 388 7.44 9.03 -0.71
CA PRO A 388 8.70 9.45 -0.09
C PRO A 388 8.56 10.12 1.28
N SER A 389 7.39 10.68 1.58
CA SER A 389 7.05 11.26 2.89
C SER A 389 6.60 10.24 3.93
N THR A 390 6.34 8.98 3.54
CA THR A 390 5.77 7.96 4.40
C THR A 390 6.79 7.64 5.49
N THR A 391 6.42 7.93 6.73
CA THR A 391 7.30 7.70 7.88
C THR A 391 6.65 6.73 8.85
N LEU A 392 7.37 5.64 9.12
CA LEU A 392 6.95 4.54 9.98
C LEU A 392 7.64 4.65 11.32
N ALA A 393 6.89 4.58 12.40
CA ALA A 393 7.46 4.55 13.74
C ALA A 393 7.61 3.10 14.19
N LEU A 394 8.84 2.66 14.40
CA LEU A 394 9.20 1.33 14.88
C LEU A 394 9.70 1.41 16.32
N SER A 395 9.32 0.51 17.23
CA SER A 395 9.62 0.62 18.67
C SER A 395 9.96 -0.72 19.29
N SER A 396 10.83 -0.79 20.28
CA SER A 396 11.16 -2.02 20.99
C SER A 396 11.20 -1.80 22.50
N ARG A 397 10.77 -2.82 23.23
CA ARG A 397 10.87 -2.89 24.68
C ARG A 397 11.44 -4.26 25.08
N GLY A 398 12.56 -4.26 25.78
CA GLY A 398 12.90 -5.35 26.70
C GLY A 398 13.70 -6.54 26.18
N HIS A 399 14.35 -6.48 25.00
CA HIS A 399 15.37 -7.48 24.65
C HIS A 399 16.74 -6.85 24.50
N GLN A 400 17.74 -7.60 24.97
CA GLN A 400 19.16 -7.32 24.85
C GLN A 400 19.47 -7.06 23.38
N VAL A 401 19.69 -5.79 23.02
CA VAL A 401 20.11 -5.51 21.66
C VAL A 401 21.55 -5.94 21.56
N ARG A 402 21.84 -6.96 20.73
CA ARG A 402 23.23 -7.33 20.45
C ARG A 402 23.90 -6.09 19.87
N THR A 403 24.86 -5.55 20.61
CA THR A 403 25.50 -4.23 20.50
C THR A 403 26.28 -3.95 19.20
N HIS A 404 26.12 -4.77 18.16
CA HIS A 404 26.85 -4.65 16.89
C HIS A 404 25.98 -4.45 15.65
N ALA A 405 24.66 -4.40 15.78
CA ALA A 405 23.79 -4.31 14.60
C ALA A 405 22.94 -3.04 14.62
N ARG A 406 23.25 -2.10 13.72
CA ARG A 406 22.34 -1.00 13.39
C ARG A 406 21.02 -1.59 12.89
N THR A 407 19.92 -1.04 13.38
CA THR A 407 18.57 -1.35 12.95
C THR A 407 18.42 -1.12 11.45
N ARG A 408 18.29 -2.20 10.66
CA ARG A 408 17.92 -2.11 9.25
C ARG A 408 16.62 -2.83 8.96
N THR A 409 15.90 -2.28 8.00
CA THR A 409 14.58 -2.68 7.53
C THR A 409 14.66 -2.80 6.03
N HIS A 410 14.25 -3.95 5.51
CA HIS A 410 14.22 -4.20 4.07
C HIS A 410 12.80 -3.90 3.57
N ALA A 411 12.64 -2.83 2.79
CA ALA A 411 11.39 -2.57 2.08
C ALA A 411 11.50 -3.17 0.68
N HIS A 412 10.78 -4.27 0.42
CA HIS A 412 10.58 -4.77 -0.93
C HIS A 412 9.37 -4.07 -1.52
N ALA A 413 9.58 -2.99 -2.28
CA ALA A 413 8.52 -2.36 -3.07
C ALA A 413 8.51 -2.96 -4.48
N HIS A 414 7.37 -3.52 -4.91
CA HIS A 414 7.12 -3.76 -6.33
C HIS A 414 6.66 -2.45 -6.97
N THR A 415 7.60 -1.64 -7.45
CA THR A 415 7.31 -0.40 -8.16
C THR A 415 7.03 -0.72 -9.62
N ALA A 416 5.78 -0.54 -10.08
CA ALA A 416 5.53 -0.41 -11.50
C ALA A 416 5.95 0.99 -11.92
N ALA A 417 6.95 1.07 -12.80
CA ALA A 417 7.45 2.25 -13.52
C ALA A 417 7.36 3.61 -12.78
N ARG A 418 8.50 4.08 -12.25
CA ARG A 418 8.74 5.52 -12.10
C ARG A 418 8.66 6.14 -13.50
N THR A 419 7.55 6.78 -13.86
CA THR A 419 7.53 7.73 -14.98
C THR A 419 8.38 8.92 -14.55
N SER A 420 9.61 8.98 -15.05
CA SER A 420 10.46 10.16 -14.95
C SER A 420 9.78 11.31 -15.69
N THR A 421 9.13 12.21 -14.98
CA THR A 421 8.78 13.54 -15.49
C THR A 421 10.07 14.36 -15.57
N HIS A 422 10.91 14.05 -16.57
CA HIS A 422 11.96 14.96 -17.01
C HIS A 422 11.27 16.11 -17.74
N GLN A 423 10.85 17.12 -16.98
CA GLN A 423 10.47 18.41 -17.52
C GLN A 423 11.77 19.05 -18.03
N LYS A 424 12.04 18.90 -19.34
CA LYS A 424 13.05 19.69 -20.04
C LYS A 424 12.65 21.16 -19.90
N ARG A 425 13.29 21.89 -18.99
CA ARG A 425 13.43 23.34 -19.10
C ARG A 425 14.37 23.60 -20.28
N THR A 426 13.79 23.84 -21.46
CA THR A 426 14.46 24.54 -22.54
C THR A 426 14.29 26.04 -22.30
N THR A 427 15.44 26.71 -22.13
CA THR A 427 15.64 28.14 -22.39
C THR A 427 15.27 28.51 -23.80
#